data_AF-A0A522U9L0-F1
#
_entry.id   AF-A0A522U9L0-F1
#
_cell.length_a   1.000
_cell.length_b   1.000
_cell.length_c   1.000
_cell.angle_alpha   90.00
_cell.angle_beta   90.00
_cell.angle_gamma   90.00
#
_symmetry.space_group_name_H-M   'P 1'
#
loop_
_entity.id
_entity.type
_entity.pdbx_description
1 polymer ?
#
loop_
_entity_poly.entity_id
_entity_poly.type
_entity_poly.pdbx_seq_one_letter_code
_entity_poly.pdbx_strand_id
1 'polypeptide(L)'
;MAEAFPSRAQIRKAASVIRHLSDPDRRSTYDEFVRAIETIQLFRAAHQTPLVKANMGLRSIASSLKIDAVISQRLKRMATIMDKLHRHPTMDLSRMQDIGGCRAVVRSIEDLRRIERKLKHNRPPVGYDDYILNPRASGYRAVHVVVCYEDQEGIDRRIEVQLRTPLMHSWAIAVERLSGRLDVDVKSGFGPGEVQVWLAAISEAMALEERGAPVPDSLRLKIAEARQAGAPFVGD
;
A
#
# COMPACT_ATOMS: atom_id res chain seq x y z
N MET A 1 -2.02 -9.58 -32.45
CA MET A 1 -2.82 -10.48 -31.60
C MET A 1 -2.67 -9.98 -30.18
N ALA A 2 -3.74 -9.82 -29.40
CA ALA A 2 -3.60 -9.54 -27.98
C ALA A 2 -2.93 -10.76 -27.32
N GLU A 3 -1.78 -10.59 -26.69
CA GLU A 3 -1.17 -11.65 -25.88
C GLU A 3 -2.12 -11.99 -24.74
N ALA A 4 -2.47 -13.28 -24.61
CA ALA A 4 -3.28 -13.76 -23.50
C ALA A 4 -2.55 -13.54 -22.17
N PHE A 5 -3.29 -13.20 -21.11
CA PHE A 5 -2.67 -13.01 -19.80
C PHE A 5 -2.18 -14.34 -19.22
N PRO A 6 -1.12 -14.32 -18.40
CA PRO A 6 -0.53 -15.55 -17.88
C PRO A 6 -1.47 -16.27 -16.90
N SER A 7 -1.50 -17.59 -17.00
CA SER A 7 -2.20 -18.47 -16.07
C SER A 7 -1.61 -18.43 -14.66
N ARG A 8 -2.38 -18.87 -13.65
CA ARG A 8 -1.89 -19.00 -12.26
C ARG A 8 -0.65 -19.87 -12.14
N ALA A 9 -0.54 -20.93 -12.94
CA ALA A 9 0.63 -21.81 -12.95
C ALA A 9 1.88 -21.09 -13.47
N GLN A 10 1.75 -20.34 -14.58
CA GLN A 10 2.83 -19.52 -15.13
C GLN A 10 3.29 -18.45 -14.14
N ILE A 11 2.34 -17.75 -13.48
CA ILE A 11 2.64 -16.72 -12.47
C ILE A 11 3.44 -17.31 -11.29
N ARG A 12 3.03 -18.49 -10.79
CA ARG A 12 3.73 -19.16 -9.69
C ARG A 12 5.13 -19.61 -10.09
N LYS A 13 5.29 -20.17 -11.29
CA LYS A 13 6.59 -20.56 -11.83
C LYS A 13 7.51 -19.35 -11.95
N ALA A 14 7.03 -18.26 -12.54
CA ALA A 14 7.78 -17.02 -12.68
C ALA A 14 8.20 -16.45 -11.31
N ALA A 15 7.27 -16.39 -10.35
CA ALA A 15 7.58 -15.94 -8.99
C ALA A 15 8.65 -16.82 -8.32
N SER A 16 8.63 -18.14 -8.55
CA SER A 16 9.63 -19.08 -8.03
C SER A 16 11.03 -18.78 -8.60
N VAL A 17 11.12 -18.52 -9.91
CA VAL A 17 12.39 -18.14 -10.57
C VAL A 17 12.97 -16.86 -9.92
N ILE A 18 12.14 -15.85 -9.68
CA ILE A 18 12.60 -14.59 -9.05
C ILE A 18 13.11 -14.80 -7.62
N ARG A 19 12.49 -15.69 -6.83
CA ARG A 19 12.90 -15.94 -5.44
C ARG A 19 14.28 -16.56 -5.34
N HIS A 20 14.61 -17.45 -6.26
CA HIS A 20 15.85 -18.23 -6.24
C HIS A 20 17.01 -17.55 -6.99
N LEU A 21 16.87 -16.28 -7.39
CA LEU A 21 17.95 -15.52 -8.04
C LEU A 21 19.25 -15.48 -7.23
N SER A 22 19.12 -15.38 -5.90
CA SER A 22 20.25 -15.32 -4.97
C SER A 22 20.67 -16.70 -4.45
N ASP A 23 20.00 -17.77 -4.88
CA ASP A 23 20.23 -19.14 -4.41
C ASP A 23 21.30 -19.80 -5.29
N PRO A 24 22.52 -20.04 -4.77
CA PRO A 24 23.61 -20.62 -5.55
C PRO A 24 23.31 -22.05 -6.01
N ASP A 25 22.44 -22.78 -5.32
CA ASP A 25 22.09 -24.18 -5.60
C ASP A 25 20.88 -24.31 -6.54
N ARG A 26 20.18 -23.21 -6.83
CA ARG A 26 18.97 -23.17 -7.68
C ARG A 26 19.03 -22.09 -8.76
N ARG A 27 20.18 -21.98 -9.42
CA ARG A 27 20.38 -21.00 -10.50
C ARG A 27 19.48 -21.29 -11.69
N SER A 28 18.55 -20.36 -11.97
CA SER A 28 17.83 -20.33 -13.24
C SER A 28 18.72 -19.78 -14.35
N THR A 29 18.47 -20.21 -15.58
CA THR A 29 19.13 -19.65 -16.76
C THR A 29 18.71 -18.20 -17.01
N TYR A 30 19.54 -17.45 -17.75
CA TYR A 30 19.21 -16.07 -18.16
C TYR A 30 17.85 -16.01 -18.88
N ASP A 31 17.60 -16.94 -19.80
CA ASP A 31 16.34 -17.01 -20.55
C ASP A 31 15.13 -17.31 -19.66
N GLU A 32 15.27 -18.16 -18.64
CA GLU A 32 14.21 -18.41 -17.67
C GLU A 32 13.89 -17.17 -16.84
N PHE A 33 14.92 -16.41 -16.47
CA PHE A 33 14.75 -15.14 -15.77
C PHE A 33 14.03 -14.10 -16.63
N VAL A 34 14.43 -13.93 -17.91
CA VAL A 34 13.75 -13.03 -18.85
C VAL A 34 12.27 -13.40 -19.00
N ARG A 35 11.96 -14.68 -19.24
CA ARG A 35 10.57 -15.16 -19.34
C ARG A 35 9.77 -14.96 -18.05
N ALA A 36 10.41 -15.13 -16.89
CA ALA A 36 9.76 -14.87 -15.61
C ALA A 36 9.40 -13.38 -15.45
N ILE A 37 10.31 -12.48 -15.84
CA ILE A 37 10.05 -11.04 -15.81
C ILE A 37 8.92 -10.66 -16.76
N GLU A 38 8.92 -11.16 -17.99
CA GLU A 38 7.83 -10.94 -18.96
C GLU A 38 6.49 -11.44 -18.42
N THR A 39 6.47 -12.65 -17.83
CA THR A 39 5.27 -13.22 -17.21
C THR A 39 4.74 -12.32 -16.09
N ILE A 40 5.61 -11.82 -15.21
CA ILE A 40 5.20 -10.93 -14.11
C ILE A 40 4.74 -9.56 -14.66
N GLN A 41 5.37 -9.07 -15.73
CA GLN A 41 4.96 -7.84 -16.41
C GLN A 41 3.56 -7.96 -17.02
N LEU A 42 3.27 -9.06 -17.72
CA LEU A 42 1.95 -9.35 -18.26
C LEU A 42 0.91 -9.50 -17.15
N PHE A 43 1.23 -10.23 -16.07
CA PHE A 43 0.34 -10.35 -14.92
C PHE A 43 0.05 -8.98 -14.28
N ARG A 44 1.06 -8.13 -14.14
CA ARG A 44 0.89 -6.75 -13.67
C ARG A 44 0.02 -5.93 -14.62
N ALA A 45 0.20 -6.07 -15.94
CA ALA A 45 -0.59 -5.38 -16.95
C ALA A 45 -2.07 -5.79 -16.92
N ALA A 46 -2.36 -7.07 -16.62
CA ALA A 46 -3.73 -7.58 -16.45
C ALA A 46 -4.56 -6.81 -15.41
N HIS A 47 -3.91 -6.17 -14.43
CA HIS A 47 -4.58 -5.38 -13.41
C HIS A 47 -4.99 -3.97 -13.88
N GLN A 48 -4.59 -3.54 -15.09
CA GLN A 48 -4.88 -2.19 -15.57
C GLN A 48 -6.39 -1.93 -15.71
N THR A 49 -7.13 -2.83 -16.36
CA THR A 49 -8.59 -2.70 -16.52
C THR A 49 -9.34 -2.78 -15.18
N PRO A 50 -9.08 -3.77 -14.31
CA PRO A 50 -9.61 -3.81 -12.94
C PRO A 50 -9.35 -2.53 -12.14
N LEU A 51 -8.14 -1.97 -12.25
CA LEU A 51 -7.74 -0.75 -11.56
C LEU A 51 -8.54 0.47 -12.02
N VAL A 52 -8.74 0.63 -13.33
CA VAL A 52 -9.57 1.71 -13.89
C VAL A 52 -11.02 1.57 -13.44
N LYS A 53 -11.59 0.36 -13.50
CA LYS A 53 -12.95 0.08 -12.99
C LYS A 53 -13.08 0.44 -11.50
N ALA A 54 -12.08 0.09 -10.69
CA ALA A 54 -12.05 0.43 -9.27
C ALA A 54 -11.99 1.94 -9.02
N ASN A 55 -11.13 2.67 -9.76
CA ASN A 55 -11.02 4.12 -9.65
C ASN A 55 -12.30 4.83 -10.03
N MET A 56 -12.92 4.45 -11.16
CA MET A 56 -14.20 5.01 -11.59
C MET A 56 -15.32 4.71 -10.59
N GLY A 57 -15.38 3.48 -10.07
CA GLY A 57 -16.33 3.11 -9.03
C GLY A 57 -16.16 3.95 -7.76
N LEU A 58 -14.92 4.19 -7.33
CA LEU A 58 -14.63 5.02 -6.16
C LEU A 58 -15.00 6.49 -6.38
N ARG A 59 -14.76 7.04 -7.58
CA ARG A 59 -15.20 8.39 -7.97
C ARG A 59 -16.72 8.51 -7.97
N SER A 60 -17.42 7.52 -8.51
CA SER A 60 -18.88 7.46 -8.49
C SER A 60 -19.44 7.43 -7.07
N ILE A 61 -18.83 6.63 -6.18
CA ILE A 61 -19.17 6.62 -4.75
C ILE A 61 -19.01 8.01 -4.13
N ALA A 62 -17.84 8.64 -4.28
CA ALA A 62 -17.57 9.97 -3.73
C ALA A 62 -18.58 11.01 -4.24
N SER A 63 -18.84 11.01 -5.56
CA SER A 63 -19.83 11.90 -6.19
C SER A 63 -21.25 11.68 -5.64
N SER A 64 -21.68 10.42 -5.49
CA SER A 64 -23.02 10.08 -4.98
C SER A 64 -23.23 10.53 -3.53
N LEU A 65 -22.15 10.56 -2.75
CA LEU A 65 -22.16 10.99 -1.36
C LEU A 65 -21.93 12.50 -1.20
N LYS A 66 -21.68 13.22 -2.31
CA LYS A 66 -21.29 14.64 -2.35
C LYS A 66 -20.02 14.92 -1.53
N ILE A 67 -19.06 14.00 -1.57
CA ILE A 67 -17.78 14.10 -0.86
C ILE A 67 -16.70 14.54 -1.84
N ASP A 68 -16.01 15.62 -1.53
CA ASP A 68 -14.80 16.02 -2.25
C ASP A 68 -13.64 15.07 -1.89
N ALA A 69 -13.08 14.42 -2.91
CA ALA A 69 -12.09 13.37 -2.74
C ALA A 69 -11.01 13.45 -3.82
N VAL A 70 -9.74 13.46 -3.39
CA VAL A 70 -8.61 13.29 -4.31
C VAL A 70 -8.40 11.80 -4.52
N ILE A 71 -8.85 11.32 -5.66
CA ILE A 71 -8.77 9.90 -6.04
C ILE A 71 -7.65 9.67 -7.04
N SER A 72 -6.78 8.71 -6.74
CA SER A 72 -5.65 8.30 -7.58
C SER A 72 -5.58 6.78 -7.69
N GLN A 73 -4.84 6.29 -8.68
CA GLN A 73 -4.58 4.86 -8.87
C GLN A 73 -3.11 4.65 -9.26
N ARG A 74 -2.57 3.48 -8.91
CA ARG A 74 -1.25 3.05 -9.38
C ARG A 74 -1.17 1.53 -9.48
N LEU A 75 -0.38 1.06 -10.44
CA LEU A 75 0.16 -0.29 -10.43
C LEU A 75 1.45 -0.31 -9.60
N LYS A 76 1.65 -1.37 -8.81
CA LYS A 76 2.89 -1.60 -8.07
C LYS A 76 4.08 -1.64 -9.04
N ARG A 77 5.21 -1.05 -8.66
CA ARG A 77 6.41 -1.04 -9.51
C ARG A 77 7.01 -2.45 -9.57
N MET A 78 7.61 -2.82 -10.69
CA MET A 78 8.21 -4.15 -10.88
C MET A 78 9.28 -4.43 -9.81
N ALA A 79 10.18 -3.47 -9.56
CA ALA A 79 11.18 -3.58 -8.50
C ALA A 79 10.56 -3.91 -7.13
N THR A 80 9.44 -3.27 -6.77
CA THR A 80 8.74 -3.55 -5.50
C THR A 80 8.03 -4.91 -5.49
N ILE A 81 7.62 -5.44 -6.65
CA ILE A 81 7.09 -6.81 -6.75
C ILE A 81 8.23 -7.81 -6.49
N MET A 82 9.36 -7.63 -7.15
CA MET A 82 10.53 -8.51 -7.00
C MET A 82 11.08 -8.49 -5.57
N ASP A 83 11.28 -7.31 -4.99
CA ASP A 83 11.71 -7.15 -3.59
C ASP A 83 10.74 -7.84 -2.60
N LYS A 84 9.43 -7.69 -2.81
CA LYS A 84 8.42 -8.36 -1.98
C LYS A 84 8.46 -9.89 -2.10
N LEU A 85 8.74 -10.42 -3.29
CA LEU A 85 8.91 -11.86 -3.49
C LEU A 85 10.17 -12.38 -2.80
N HIS A 86 11.25 -11.60 -2.81
CA HIS A 86 12.49 -11.95 -2.12
C HIS A 86 12.31 -11.95 -0.60
N ARG A 87 11.70 -10.91 -0.03
CA ARG A 87 11.44 -10.80 1.42
C ARG A 87 10.40 -11.79 1.96
N HIS A 88 9.53 -12.29 1.09
CA HIS A 88 8.49 -13.26 1.46
C HIS A 88 8.54 -14.50 0.55
N PRO A 89 9.48 -15.43 0.81
CA PRO A 89 9.73 -16.57 -0.08
C PRO A 89 8.54 -17.52 -0.24
N THR A 90 7.58 -17.49 0.70
CA THR A 90 6.35 -18.31 0.65
C THR A 90 5.17 -17.61 -0.02
N MET A 91 5.30 -16.36 -0.45
CA MET A 91 4.18 -15.55 -0.96
C MET A 91 3.72 -15.96 -2.36
N ASP A 92 2.49 -16.46 -2.49
CA ASP A 92 1.87 -16.70 -3.81
C ASP A 92 1.57 -15.37 -4.54
N LEU A 93 2.37 -15.04 -5.57
CA LEU A 93 2.20 -13.84 -6.39
C LEU A 93 0.79 -13.73 -6.99
N SER A 94 0.18 -14.85 -7.38
CA SER A 94 -1.16 -14.85 -7.96
C SER A 94 -2.25 -14.42 -6.96
N ARG A 95 -1.92 -14.39 -5.67
CA ARG A 95 -2.79 -13.96 -4.57
C ARG A 95 -2.42 -12.58 -4.01
N MET A 96 -1.35 -11.95 -4.51
CA MET A 96 -0.90 -10.64 -4.06
C MET A 96 -2.02 -9.60 -4.24
N GLN A 97 -2.40 -8.93 -3.15
CA GLN A 97 -3.57 -8.04 -3.12
C GLN A 97 -3.24 -6.62 -3.65
N ASP A 98 -1.98 -6.20 -3.55
CA ASP A 98 -1.53 -4.83 -3.79
C ASP A 98 -0.81 -4.64 -5.13
N ILE A 99 -1.13 -5.46 -6.15
CA ILE A 99 -0.63 -5.25 -7.53
C ILE A 99 -1.26 -3.99 -8.13
N GLY A 100 -2.59 -3.86 -8.05
CA GLY A 100 -3.33 -2.65 -8.39
C GLY A 100 -3.85 -1.98 -7.12
N GLY A 101 -3.59 -0.68 -6.98
CA GLY A 101 -4.02 0.08 -5.80
C GLY A 101 -4.70 1.40 -6.17
N CYS A 102 -5.89 1.61 -5.61
CA CYS A 102 -6.58 2.90 -5.61
C CYS A 102 -6.39 3.61 -4.27
N ARG A 103 -6.40 4.94 -4.29
CA ARG A 103 -6.37 5.75 -3.07
C ARG A 103 -7.42 6.84 -3.16
N ALA A 104 -8.19 7.01 -2.10
CA ALA A 104 -9.01 8.20 -1.88
C ALA A 104 -8.49 8.97 -0.67
N VAL A 105 -8.20 10.24 -0.86
CA VAL A 105 -7.90 11.19 0.22
C VAL A 105 -9.09 12.12 0.39
N VAL A 106 -9.69 12.13 1.58
CA VAL A 106 -10.90 12.90 1.90
C VAL A 106 -10.75 13.72 3.17
N ARG A 107 -11.51 14.80 3.30
CA ARG A 107 -11.25 15.85 4.29
C ARG A 107 -11.39 15.41 5.75
N SER A 108 -12.26 14.45 6.05
CA SER A 108 -12.54 14.02 7.43
C SER A 108 -12.61 12.50 7.57
N ILE A 109 -12.44 12.02 8.80
CA ILE A 109 -12.65 10.60 9.14
C ILE A 109 -14.11 10.20 8.89
N GLU A 110 -15.07 11.10 9.13
CA GLU A 110 -16.48 10.82 8.88
C GLU A 110 -16.76 10.50 7.40
N ASP A 111 -16.28 11.35 6.49
CA ASP A 111 -16.42 11.15 5.05
C ASP A 111 -15.69 9.89 4.59
N LEU A 112 -14.52 9.62 5.16
CA LEU A 112 -13.79 8.37 4.95
C LEU A 112 -14.66 7.15 5.29
N ARG A 113 -15.33 7.16 6.45
CA ARG A 113 -16.23 6.07 6.87
C ARG A 113 -17.48 5.97 6.00
N ARG A 114 -18.00 7.09 5.47
CA ARG A 114 -19.13 7.07 4.52
C ARG A 114 -18.76 6.39 3.21
N ILE A 115 -17.58 6.72 2.65
CA ILE A 115 -17.04 6.04 1.46
C ILE A 115 -16.79 4.56 1.76
N GLU A 116 -16.17 4.24 2.89
CA GLU A 116 -15.89 2.87 3.30
C GLU A 116 -17.15 2.00 3.33
N ARG A 117 -18.20 2.47 4.00
CA ARG A 117 -19.48 1.74 4.09
C ARG A 117 -20.09 1.52 2.71
N LYS A 118 -20.14 2.56 1.86
CA LYS A 118 -20.72 2.44 0.52
C LYS A 118 -19.89 1.53 -0.38
N LEU A 119 -18.56 1.57 -0.28
CA LEU A 119 -17.66 0.68 -1.01
C LEU A 119 -17.90 -0.79 -0.61
N LYS A 120 -17.90 -1.10 0.68
CA LYS A 120 -18.13 -2.46 1.20
C LYS A 120 -19.52 -3.00 0.86
N HIS A 121 -20.52 -2.13 0.80
CA HIS A 121 -21.87 -2.48 0.37
C HIS A 121 -21.93 -2.78 -1.14
N ASN A 122 -21.37 -1.89 -1.98
CA ASN A 122 -21.38 -2.07 -3.43
C ASN A 122 -20.53 -3.26 -3.87
N ARG A 123 -19.44 -3.55 -3.14
CA ARG A 123 -18.52 -4.65 -3.41
C ARG A 123 -18.04 -5.26 -2.10
N PRO A 124 -18.53 -6.48 -1.76
CA PRO A 124 -18.06 -7.19 -0.58
C PRO A 124 -16.52 -7.36 -0.60
N PRO A 125 -15.83 -6.96 0.48
CA PRO A 125 -14.38 -7.04 0.52
C PRO A 125 -13.89 -8.49 0.69
N VAL A 126 -12.78 -8.80 0.04
CA VAL A 126 -12.01 -10.05 0.23
C VAL A 126 -10.81 -9.88 1.18
N GLY A 127 -10.60 -8.65 1.67
CA GLY A 127 -9.60 -8.28 2.65
C GLY A 127 -9.92 -6.91 3.24
N TYR A 128 -9.62 -6.71 4.52
CA TYR A 128 -9.95 -5.48 5.24
C TYR A 128 -9.02 -5.27 6.42
N ASP A 129 -8.40 -4.08 6.49
CA ASP A 129 -7.59 -3.66 7.64
C ASP A 129 -7.96 -2.22 8.02
N ASP A 130 -8.27 -2.01 9.30
CA ASP A 130 -8.55 -0.69 9.86
C ASP A 130 -7.38 -0.20 10.72
N TYR A 131 -6.43 0.48 10.08
CA TYR A 131 -5.28 1.08 10.75
C TYR A 131 -5.61 2.45 11.38
N ILE A 132 -6.85 2.94 11.27
CA ILE A 132 -7.28 4.10 12.07
C ILE A 132 -7.58 3.62 13.49
N LEU A 133 -8.32 2.52 13.62
CA LEU A 133 -8.61 1.90 14.91
C LEU A 133 -7.39 1.20 15.50
N ASN A 134 -6.67 0.43 14.69
CA ASN A 134 -5.50 -0.36 15.12
C ASN A 134 -4.26 0.11 14.34
N PRO A 135 -3.68 1.27 14.66
CA PRO A 135 -2.49 1.79 13.96
C PRO A 135 -1.33 0.80 14.07
N ARG A 136 -0.47 0.77 13.04
CA ARG A 136 0.79 0.01 13.15
C ARG A 136 1.69 0.65 14.21
N ALA A 137 2.63 -0.13 14.75
CA ALA A 137 3.63 0.36 15.70
C ALA A 137 4.43 1.57 15.17
N SER A 138 4.69 1.61 13.85
CA SER A 138 5.34 2.76 13.21
C SER A 138 4.52 4.05 13.26
N GLY A 139 3.22 3.99 13.59
CA GLY A 139 2.28 5.10 13.51
C GLY A 139 1.43 5.11 12.23
N TYR A 140 1.60 4.14 11.32
CA TYR A 140 0.84 4.13 10.07
C TYR A 140 -0.68 4.01 10.28
N ARG A 141 -1.44 4.92 9.65
CA ARG A 141 -2.91 4.97 9.67
C ARG A 141 -3.50 5.06 8.26
N ALA A 142 -4.57 4.30 8.02
CA ALA A 142 -5.42 4.27 6.83
C ALA A 142 -6.55 3.23 7.04
N VAL A 143 -7.56 3.22 6.18
CA VAL A 143 -8.41 2.03 5.99
C VAL A 143 -8.04 1.35 4.68
N HIS A 144 -7.78 0.06 4.71
CA HIS A 144 -7.49 -0.77 3.54
C HIS A 144 -8.67 -1.69 3.26
N VAL A 145 -9.18 -1.66 2.03
CA VAL A 145 -10.28 -2.50 1.57
C VAL A 145 -9.85 -3.18 0.28
N VAL A 146 -9.79 -4.50 0.26
CA VAL A 146 -9.44 -5.28 -0.94
C VAL A 146 -10.71 -5.81 -1.57
N VAL A 147 -10.94 -5.48 -2.85
CA VAL A 147 -12.13 -5.86 -3.62
C VAL A 147 -11.74 -6.47 -4.96
N CYS A 148 -12.62 -7.29 -5.54
CA CYS A 148 -12.39 -7.92 -6.84
C CYS A 148 -13.05 -7.14 -7.99
N TYR A 149 -12.34 -7.07 -9.10
CA TYR A 149 -12.82 -6.60 -10.39
C TYR A 149 -12.29 -7.52 -11.49
N GLU A 150 -13.15 -7.89 -12.42
CA GLU A 150 -12.77 -8.68 -13.59
C GLU A 150 -11.86 -7.89 -14.54
N ASP A 151 -10.83 -8.56 -15.04
CA ASP A 151 -10.00 -8.07 -16.15
C ASP A 151 -10.69 -8.22 -17.51
N GLN A 152 -9.92 -8.11 -18.60
CA GLN A 152 -10.45 -8.20 -19.96
C GLN A 152 -10.83 -9.63 -20.36
N GLU A 153 -10.32 -10.63 -19.65
CA GLU A 153 -10.61 -12.05 -19.88
C GLU A 153 -11.70 -12.58 -18.92
N GLY A 154 -12.35 -11.68 -18.15
CA GLY A 154 -13.34 -12.06 -17.14
C GLY A 154 -12.73 -12.67 -15.88
N ILE A 155 -11.41 -12.56 -15.68
CA ILE A 155 -10.74 -13.11 -14.50
C ILE A 155 -10.73 -12.08 -13.38
N ASP A 156 -11.22 -12.46 -12.20
CA ASP A 156 -11.17 -11.62 -11.02
C ASP A 156 -9.73 -11.27 -10.60
N ARG A 157 -9.47 -9.96 -10.50
CA ARG A 157 -8.23 -9.41 -9.95
C ARG A 157 -8.54 -8.59 -8.70
N ARG A 158 -7.65 -8.71 -7.72
CA ARG A 158 -7.74 -7.98 -6.46
C ARG A 158 -7.20 -6.56 -6.64
N ILE A 159 -7.96 -5.59 -6.18
CA ILE A 159 -7.57 -4.18 -6.11
C ILE A 159 -7.66 -3.73 -4.66
N GLU A 160 -6.56 -3.20 -4.14
CA GLU A 160 -6.51 -2.59 -2.82
C GLU A 160 -6.97 -1.13 -2.91
N VAL A 161 -7.99 -0.77 -2.14
CA VAL A 161 -8.45 0.61 -1.97
C VAL A 161 -7.96 1.12 -0.62
N GLN A 162 -7.16 2.19 -0.65
CA GLN A 162 -6.65 2.87 0.54
C GLN A 162 -7.44 4.16 0.77
N LEU A 163 -8.14 4.25 1.89
CA LEU A 163 -8.84 5.46 2.30
C LEU A 163 -8.01 6.19 3.37
N ARG A 164 -7.82 7.50 3.18
CA ARG A 164 -7.00 8.34 4.06
C ARG A 164 -7.57 9.75 4.18
N THR A 165 -7.15 10.44 5.22
CA THR A 165 -7.23 11.90 5.34
C THR A 165 -5.98 12.58 4.78
N PRO A 166 -5.94 13.91 4.63
CA PRO A 166 -4.74 14.64 4.22
C PRO A 166 -3.57 14.45 5.19
N LEU A 167 -3.84 14.43 6.50
CA LEU A 167 -2.83 14.21 7.53
C LEU A 167 -2.25 12.78 7.41
N MET A 168 -3.08 11.74 7.40
CA MET A 168 -2.61 10.36 7.18
C MET A 168 -1.83 10.21 5.85
N HIS A 169 -2.24 10.92 4.80
CA HIS A 169 -1.54 10.90 3.53
C HIS A 169 -0.16 11.57 3.61
N SER A 170 -0.07 12.73 4.24
CA SER A 170 1.16 13.51 4.42
C SER A 170 2.17 12.73 5.27
N TRP A 171 1.71 12.13 6.37
CA TRP A 171 2.51 11.23 7.20
C TRP A 171 3.13 10.10 6.37
N ALA A 172 2.31 9.43 5.56
CA ALA A 172 2.78 8.32 4.73
C ALA A 172 3.80 8.76 3.67
N ILE A 173 3.66 9.96 3.09
CA ILE A 173 4.66 10.53 2.16
C ILE A 173 5.98 10.81 2.90
N ALA A 174 5.91 11.40 4.09
CA ALA A 174 7.10 11.68 4.89
C ALA A 174 7.86 10.39 5.22
N VAL A 175 7.15 9.34 5.64
CA VAL A 175 7.75 8.02 5.91
C VAL A 175 8.33 7.38 4.65
N GLU A 176 7.65 7.46 3.50
CA GLU A 176 8.18 6.95 2.22
C GLU A 176 9.48 7.67 1.82
N ARG A 177 9.56 9.00 2.00
CA ARG A 177 10.78 9.78 1.73
C ARG A 177 11.91 9.41 2.67
N LEU A 178 11.63 9.29 3.97
CA LEU A 178 12.62 8.92 4.97
C LEU A 178 13.15 7.51 4.75
N SER A 179 12.26 6.56 4.44
CA SER A 179 12.64 5.18 4.10
C SER A 179 13.61 5.15 2.91
N GLY A 180 13.35 5.96 1.88
CA GLY A 180 14.24 6.07 0.72
C GLY A 180 15.60 6.69 1.03
N ARG A 181 15.67 7.67 1.94
CA ARG A 181 16.95 8.28 2.35
C ARG A 181 17.79 7.38 3.25
N LEU A 182 17.15 6.58 4.08
CA LEU A 182 17.81 5.67 5.01
C LEU A 182 18.06 4.27 4.44
N ASP A 183 17.51 3.97 3.25
CA ASP A 183 17.51 2.64 2.63
C ASP A 183 16.99 1.52 3.56
N VAL A 184 15.97 1.85 4.36
CA VAL A 184 15.31 0.92 5.29
C VAL A 184 13.79 1.05 5.23
N ASP A 185 13.06 -0.05 5.42
CA ASP A 185 11.59 -0.04 5.45
C ASP A 185 11.06 0.49 6.81
N VAL A 186 11.20 1.80 7.01
CA VAL A 186 10.75 2.51 8.22
C VAL A 186 9.26 2.29 8.46
N LYS A 187 8.48 2.20 7.39
CA LYS A 187 7.03 1.96 7.48
C LYS A 187 6.71 0.62 8.16
N SER A 188 7.52 -0.40 7.94
CA SER A 188 7.37 -1.73 8.54
C SER A 188 8.05 -1.86 9.91
N GLY A 189 8.57 -0.78 10.48
CA GLY A 189 9.17 -0.76 11.82
C GLY A 189 10.68 -0.99 11.84
N PHE A 190 11.36 -1.03 10.68
CA PHE A 190 12.81 -1.16 10.61
C PHE A 190 13.51 0.20 10.70
N GLY A 191 14.80 0.21 11.01
CA GLY A 191 15.61 1.42 11.14
C GLY A 191 15.73 1.94 12.58
N PRO A 192 16.26 3.15 12.78
CA PRO A 192 16.58 3.70 14.11
C PRO A 192 15.34 3.81 15.00
N GLY A 193 15.48 3.40 16.27
CA GLY A 193 14.37 3.37 17.22
C GLY A 193 13.80 4.76 17.52
N GLU A 194 14.66 5.76 17.57
CA GLU A 194 14.32 7.17 17.79
C GLU A 194 13.42 7.70 16.68
N VAL A 195 13.71 7.32 15.42
CA VAL A 195 12.88 7.66 14.26
C VAL A 195 11.53 6.99 14.34
N GLN A 196 11.46 5.72 14.75
CA GLN A 196 10.19 5.00 14.92
C GLN A 196 9.32 5.65 16.01
N VAL A 197 9.92 5.99 17.15
CA VAL A 197 9.23 6.68 18.26
C VAL A 197 8.73 8.05 17.81
N TRP A 198 9.55 8.81 17.09
CA TRP A 198 9.20 10.13 16.58
C TRP A 198 8.01 10.08 15.61
N LEU A 199 8.06 9.18 14.62
CA LEU A 199 6.99 9.00 13.63
C LEU A 199 5.67 8.53 14.26
N ALA A 200 5.75 7.63 15.24
CA ALA A 200 4.59 7.16 15.99
C ALA A 200 3.96 8.29 16.82
N ALA A 201 4.78 9.09 17.50
CA ALA A 201 4.30 10.23 18.29
C ALA A 201 3.67 11.33 17.43
N ILE A 202 4.25 11.64 16.26
CA ILE A 202 3.64 12.56 15.28
C ILE A 202 2.28 12.02 14.82
N SER A 203 2.19 10.73 14.48
CA SER A 203 0.92 10.11 14.07
C SER A 203 -0.15 10.20 15.16
N GLU A 204 0.23 10.05 16.42
CA GLU A 204 -0.67 10.19 17.56
C GLU A 204 -1.19 11.63 17.69
N ALA A 205 -0.31 12.63 17.58
CA ALA A 205 -0.70 14.04 17.61
C ALA A 205 -1.65 14.40 16.46
N MET A 206 -1.35 13.93 15.24
CA MET A 206 -2.22 14.11 14.07
C MET A 206 -3.60 13.48 14.30
N ALA A 207 -3.67 12.29 14.90
CA ALA A 207 -4.94 11.64 15.18
C ALA A 207 -5.77 12.38 16.26
N LEU A 208 -5.14 13.09 17.19
CA LEU A 208 -5.83 13.97 18.14
C LEU A 208 -6.40 15.20 17.43
N GLU A 209 -5.60 15.83 16.58
CA GLU A 209 -5.99 16.99 15.78
C GLU A 209 -7.20 16.67 14.88
N GLU A 210 -7.20 15.52 14.21
CA GLU A 210 -8.31 15.06 13.36
C GLU A 210 -9.63 14.86 14.12
N ARG A 211 -9.57 14.66 15.44
CA ARG A 211 -10.74 14.54 16.33
C ARG A 211 -11.10 15.86 17.01
N GLY A 212 -10.38 16.94 16.71
CA GLY A 212 -10.54 18.23 17.39
C GLY A 212 -10.07 18.21 18.86
N ALA A 213 -9.25 17.23 19.25
CA ALA A 213 -8.69 17.13 20.59
C ALA A 213 -7.36 17.91 20.67
N PRO A 214 -7.09 18.62 21.77
CA PRO A 214 -5.79 19.26 21.96
C PRO A 214 -4.68 18.22 22.06
N VAL A 215 -3.52 18.52 21.50
CA VAL A 215 -2.29 17.72 21.66
C VAL A 215 -1.68 18.03 23.04
N PRO A 216 -1.59 17.06 23.97
CA PRO A 216 -1.04 17.27 25.31
C PRO A 216 0.43 17.67 25.29
N ASP A 217 0.85 18.48 26.27
CA ASP A 217 2.25 18.92 26.37
C ASP A 217 3.23 17.76 26.54
N SER A 218 2.83 16.69 27.22
CA SER A 218 3.63 15.46 27.33
C SER A 218 3.92 14.83 25.97
N LEU A 219 2.97 14.85 25.04
CA LEU A 219 3.16 14.35 23.68
C LEU A 219 4.00 15.31 22.84
N ARG A 220 3.83 16.62 23.01
CA ARG A 220 4.68 17.63 22.35
C ARG A 220 6.14 17.48 22.77
N LEU A 221 6.40 17.30 24.07
CA LEU A 221 7.73 17.06 24.62
C LEU A 221 8.33 15.78 24.04
N LYS A 222 7.57 14.67 24.04
CA LYS A 222 8.00 13.40 23.44
C LYS A 222 8.37 13.54 21.96
N ILE A 223 7.61 14.32 21.18
CA ILE A 223 7.92 14.59 19.77
C ILE A 223 9.24 15.37 19.66
N ALA A 224 9.45 16.39 20.49
CA ALA A 224 10.65 17.21 20.47
C ALA A 224 11.91 16.40 20.85
N GLU A 225 11.85 15.62 21.94
CA GLU A 225 12.93 14.76 22.40
C GLU A 225 13.27 13.68 21.37
N ALA A 226 12.26 12.98 20.83
CA ALA A 226 12.48 11.96 19.81
C ALA A 226 13.03 12.55 18.51
N ARG A 227 12.62 13.76 18.12
CA ARG A 227 13.21 14.47 16.98
C ARG A 227 14.68 14.81 17.22
N GLN A 228 15.01 15.30 18.41
CA GLN A 228 16.38 15.66 18.76
C GLN A 228 17.29 14.41 18.76
N ALA A 229 16.82 13.32 19.36
CA ALA A 229 17.55 12.04 19.34
C ALA A 229 17.67 11.47 17.92
N GLY A 230 16.64 11.63 17.09
CA GLY A 230 16.61 11.21 15.70
C GLY A 230 17.31 12.17 14.72
N ALA A 231 17.83 13.32 15.16
CA ALA A 231 18.37 14.36 14.28
C ALA A 231 19.40 13.86 13.24
N PRO A 232 20.34 12.95 13.58
CA PRO A 232 21.28 12.40 12.59
C PRO A 232 20.60 11.71 11.41
N PHE A 233 19.38 11.20 11.63
CA PHE A 233 18.64 10.43 10.66
C PHE A 233 17.54 11.20 9.98
N VAL A 234 17.02 12.29 10.55
CA VAL A 234 15.85 13.02 10.02
C VAL A 234 16.28 14.20 9.15
N GLY A 235 17.49 14.72 9.34
CA GLY A 235 17.93 15.98 8.74
C GLY A 235 17.25 17.18 9.41
N ASP A 236 17.71 18.38 9.07
CA ASP A 236 17.18 19.64 9.63
C ASP A 236 15.70 19.87 9.24
#